data_AF-A0A0K0G1E1-F1
#
_entry.id   AF-A0A0K0G1E1-F1
#
_cell.length_a   1.000
_cell.length_b   1.000
_cell.length_c   1.000
_cell.angle_alpha   90.00
_cell.angle_beta   90.00
_cell.angle_gamma   90.00
#
_symmetry.space_group_name_H-M   'P 1'
#
loop_
_entity.id
_entity.type
_entity.pdbx_description
1 polymer ?
#
loop_
_entity_poly.entity_id
_entity_poly.type
_entity_poly.pdbx_seq_one_letter_code
_entity_poly.pdbx_strand_id
1 'polypeptide(L)'
;MILNNLVKSTGATNFVIQSVRHNCPWHRTSFTPYYFPFHMNHKLRTGSFEARQKTYGGRLMIMRRVLREQPFLGWNHDTRIKNQKLQTPFWVVNSCLFNFSFSVPVPMISFYDVWIMDCETNTPSSSVQEESTTAIPQGKAKSGKWWKPEVKRFTSVIIKSKGSKKSWEKKVEERKKLEIAKRLQQQMRDQVAEKKRQERERQEEKKRRYEENLKKNEIVQVIKNTEKLRRMKKKDLRKLVKRDTN
;
A
#
# COMPACT_ATOMS: atom_id res chain seq x y z
N MET A 1 63.13 -37.59 -24.41
CA MET A 1 62.72 -36.89 -25.64
C MET A 1 61.41 -36.14 -25.37
N ILE A 2 61.44 -34.81 -25.58
CA ILE A 2 60.30 -33.92 -25.89
C ILE A 2 59.33 -33.66 -24.72
N LEU A 3 59.61 -32.69 -23.85
CA LEU A 3 59.36 -31.23 -23.93
C LEU A 3 58.02 -30.77 -23.30
N ASN A 4 58.17 -30.10 -22.15
CA ASN A 4 57.57 -28.82 -21.74
C ASN A 4 56.09 -28.74 -21.29
N ASN A 5 55.96 -28.63 -19.96
CA ASN A 5 55.24 -27.58 -19.21
C ASN A 5 54.17 -26.76 -19.96
N LEU A 6 52.90 -27.00 -19.62
CA LEU A 6 51.86 -25.97 -19.69
C LEU A 6 50.98 -26.02 -18.45
N VAL A 7 51.34 -25.20 -17.47
CA VAL A 7 50.49 -24.75 -16.37
C VAL A 7 49.28 -24.04 -16.99
N LYS A 8 48.09 -24.64 -16.93
CA LYS A 8 46.84 -23.92 -17.24
C LYS A 8 46.36 -23.25 -15.96
N SER A 9 46.70 -21.97 -15.87
CA SER A 9 46.17 -21.02 -14.91
C SER A 9 44.64 -21.02 -14.92
N THR A 10 44.09 -21.00 -13.71
CA THR A 10 42.75 -20.52 -13.42
C THR A 10 42.66 -19.06 -13.84
N GLY A 11 42.00 -18.81 -14.97
CA GLY A 11 41.78 -17.47 -15.50
C GLY A 11 40.38 -17.38 -16.07
N ALA A 12 39.57 -16.52 -15.47
CA ALA A 12 38.24 -16.17 -15.95
C ALA A 12 38.29 -15.79 -17.43
N THR A 13 37.59 -16.53 -18.27
CA THR A 13 37.40 -16.19 -19.68
C THR A 13 36.54 -14.94 -19.75
N ASN A 14 37.21 -13.82 -20.01
CA ASN A 14 36.64 -12.53 -20.35
C ASN A 14 35.78 -12.65 -21.62
N PHE A 15 34.47 -12.88 -21.45
CA PHE A 15 33.51 -12.35 -22.41
C PHE A 15 33.46 -10.84 -22.18
N VAL A 16 34.17 -10.11 -23.03
CA VAL A 16 33.98 -8.67 -23.21
C VAL A 16 32.60 -8.48 -23.84
N ILE A 17 31.56 -8.59 -23.00
CA ILE A 17 30.42 -7.71 -23.19
C ILE A 17 30.98 -6.38 -22.73
N GLN A 18 31.36 -5.53 -23.69
CA GLN A 18 31.37 -4.10 -23.46
C GLN A 18 30.03 -3.80 -22.83
N SER A 19 30.04 -3.67 -21.49
CA SER A 19 28.99 -2.94 -20.82
C SER A 19 28.95 -1.65 -21.60
N VAL A 20 27.89 -1.45 -22.39
CA VAL A 20 27.38 -0.12 -22.66
C VAL A 20 27.39 0.48 -21.26
N ARG A 21 28.42 1.29 -21.00
CA ARG A 21 28.51 2.08 -19.78
C ARG A 21 27.23 2.85 -19.86
N HIS A 22 26.24 2.36 -19.10
CA HIS A 22 24.97 3.02 -18.98
C HIS A 22 25.37 4.39 -18.50
N ASN A 23 25.20 5.33 -19.42
CA ASN A 23 25.48 6.74 -19.31
C ASN A 23 25.00 7.17 -17.93
N CYS A 24 25.92 7.17 -16.97
CA CYS A 24 25.61 7.29 -15.56
C CYS A 24 25.32 8.77 -15.31
N PRO A 25 24.08 9.16 -14.98
CA PRO A 25 23.62 10.54 -15.06
C PRO A 25 24.25 11.50 -14.02
N TRP A 26 25.16 11.01 -13.18
CA TRP A 26 25.65 11.72 -12.00
C TRP A 26 26.75 12.76 -12.30
N HIS A 27 27.22 12.88 -13.55
CA HIS A 27 28.31 13.79 -13.94
C HIS A 27 27.93 14.87 -14.97
N ARG A 28 26.64 15.15 -15.21
CA ARG A 28 26.22 16.36 -15.95
C ARG A 28 25.62 17.38 -14.98
N THR A 29 26.30 18.50 -14.84
CA THR A 29 25.85 19.72 -14.14
C THR A 29 24.75 20.49 -14.89
N SER A 30 24.25 19.97 -16.00
CA SER A 30 23.11 20.52 -16.77
C SER A 30 21.99 19.50 -16.92
N PHE A 31 21.46 19.00 -15.79
CA PHE A 31 20.24 18.19 -15.82
C PHE A 31 19.02 19.11 -15.77
N THR A 32 18.48 19.46 -16.94
CA THR A 32 17.06 19.80 -17.00
C THR A 32 16.30 18.51 -16.65
N PRO A 33 15.47 18.49 -15.59
CA PRO A 33 14.73 17.29 -15.22
C PRO A 33 13.72 16.97 -16.33
N TYR A 34 14.12 16.12 -17.27
CA TYR A 34 13.24 15.66 -18.33
C TYR A 34 12.33 14.58 -17.76
N TYR A 35 11.07 14.95 -17.54
CA TYR A 35 10.05 14.09 -16.96
C TYR A 35 9.56 13.10 -18.03
N PHE A 36 10.04 11.86 -17.95
CA PHE A 36 9.53 10.80 -18.81
C PHE A 36 8.16 10.33 -18.31
N PRO A 37 7.05 10.57 -19.04
CA PRO A 37 5.70 10.27 -18.57
C PRO A 37 5.49 8.76 -18.30
N PHE A 38 6.21 7.87 -19.00
CA PHE A 38 6.10 6.43 -18.80
C PHE A 38 6.61 5.95 -17.43
N HIS A 39 7.70 6.53 -16.92
CA HIS A 39 8.22 6.22 -15.58
C HIS A 39 7.23 6.67 -14.50
N MET A 40 6.53 7.76 -14.75
CA MET A 40 5.57 8.28 -13.81
C MET A 40 4.30 7.48 -13.81
N ASN A 41 3.73 7.12 -14.96
CA ASN A 41 2.57 6.23 -15.01
C ASN A 41 2.82 4.89 -14.28
N HIS A 42 4.02 4.31 -14.42
CA HIS A 42 4.38 3.10 -13.67
C HIS A 42 4.43 3.35 -12.15
N LYS A 43 5.06 4.43 -11.70
CA LYS A 43 5.15 4.83 -10.29
C LYS A 43 3.80 5.21 -9.71
N LEU A 44 2.90 5.80 -10.49
CA LEU A 44 1.54 6.15 -10.07
C LEU A 44 0.67 4.89 -9.96
N ARG A 45 0.79 3.95 -10.90
CA ARG A 45 0.05 2.68 -10.90
C ARG A 45 0.36 1.77 -9.71
N THR A 46 1.64 1.67 -9.31
CA THR A 46 2.07 0.75 -8.22
C THR A 46 2.44 1.46 -6.93
N GLY A 47 2.79 2.74 -7.01
CA GLY A 47 3.33 3.52 -5.90
C GLY A 47 2.32 4.41 -5.20
N SER A 48 1.10 4.56 -5.72
CA SER A 48 0.04 5.31 -5.04
C SER A 48 -0.39 4.65 -3.73
N PHE A 49 -0.88 5.47 -2.80
CA PHE A 49 -1.41 4.96 -1.53
C PHE A 49 -2.58 4.00 -1.77
N GLU A 50 -3.55 4.41 -2.60
CA GLU A 50 -4.72 3.61 -2.95
C GLU A 50 -4.37 2.29 -3.66
N ALA A 51 -3.44 2.32 -4.63
CA ALA A 51 -3.02 1.12 -5.35
C ALA A 51 -2.38 0.09 -4.41
N ARG A 52 -1.62 0.56 -3.42
CA ARG A 52 -1.03 -0.30 -2.38
C ARG A 52 -2.08 -0.87 -1.45
N GLN A 53 -3.18 -0.17 -1.18
CA GLN A 53 -4.30 -0.70 -0.40
C GLN A 53 -5.08 -1.80 -1.13
N LYS A 54 -4.99 -1.94 -2.46
CA LYS A 54 -5.70 -3.00 -3.21
C LYS A 54 -5.10 -4.39 -2.97
N THR A 55 -3.79 -4.50 -2.78
CA THR A 55 -3.08 -5.78 -2.58
C THR A 55 -2.81 -6.07 -1.10
N TYR A 56 -2.83 -7.34 -0.70
CA TYR A 56 -2.52 -7.74 0.68
C TYR A 56 -1.10 -7.34 1.11
N GLY A 57 -0.09 -7.58 0.25
CA GLY A 57 1.29 -7.17 0.51
C GLY A 57 1.47 -5.65 0.62
N GLY A 58 0.73 -4.87 -0.18
CA GLY A 58 0.75 -3.42 -0.11
C GLY A 58 0.14 -2.87 1.19
N ARG A 59 -0.97 -3.45 1.67
CA ARG A 59 -1.55 -3.12 3.00
C ARG A 59 -0.55 -3.35 4.13
N LEU A 60 0.13 -4.50 4.14
CA LEU A 60 1.18 -4.80 5.13
C LEU A 60 2.37 -3.84 5.04
N MET A 61 2.72 -3.40 3.84
CA MET A 61 3.78 -2.41 3.65
C MET A 61 3.39 -1.04 4.22
N ILE A 62 2.15 -0.59 3.99
CA ILE A 62 1.61 0.65 4.56
C ILE A 62 1.57 0.56 6.08
N MET A 63 1.04 -0.52 6.65
CA MET A 63 1.02 -0.73 8.11
C MET A 63 2.42 -0.65 8.70
N ARG A 64 3.42 -1.27 8.06
CA ARG A 64 4.83 -1.16 8.50
C ARG A 64 5.41 0.24 8.40
N ARG A 65 4.88 1.12 7.53
CA ARG A 65 5.31 2.52 7.44
C ARG A 65 4.66 3.37 8.52
N VAL A 66 3.36 3.14 8.79
CA VAL A 66 2.62 3.78 9.88
C VAL A 66 3.25 3.47 11.23
N LEU A 67 3.53 2.19 11.50
CA LEU A 67 4.20 1.75 12.74
C LEU A 67 5.62 2.31 12.90
N ARG A 68 6.26 2.71 11.80
CA ARG A 68 7.58 3.36 11.79
C ARG A 68 7.49 4.87 11.68
N GLU A 69 6.28 5.42 11.83
CA GLU A 69 5.97 6.85 11.77
C GLU A 69 6.61 7.54 10.55
N GLN A 70 6.63 6.84 9.42
CA GLN A 70 7.25 7.39 8.21
C GLN A 70 6.39 8.54 7.69
N PRO A 71 6.98 9.71 7.39
CA PRO A 71 6.23 10.87 6.89
C PRO A 71 5.64 10.62 5.50
N PHE A 72 6.17 9.64 4.75
CA PHE A 72 5.72 9.29 3.41
C PHE A 72 5.18 7.86 3.34
N LEU A 73 3.85 7.73 3.22
CA LEU A 73 3.19 6.42 3.13
C LEU A 73 3.10 5.93 1.68
N GLY A 74 2.94 6.83 0.72
CA GLY A 74 2.81 6.57 -0.70
C GLY A 74 2.38 7.84 -1.42
N TRP A 75 2.39 7.81 -2.75
CA TRP A 75 1.94 8.96 -3.51
C TRP A 75 0.42 9.12 -3.36
N ASN A 76 -0.03 10.26 -2.86
CA ASN A 76 -1.44 10.61 -2.78
C ASN A 76 -1.78 11.56 -3.94
N HIS A 77 -1.91 11.00 -5.13
CA HIS A 77 -2.31 11.75 -6.32
C HIS A 77 -3.70 11.28 -6.74
N ASP A 78 -4.55 12.23 -7.12
CA ASP A 78 -5.85 11.93 -7.70
C ASP A 78 -5.64 11.34 -9.09
N THR A 79 -5.83 10.02 -9.25
CA THR A 79 -5.73 9.34 -10.56
C THR A 79 -6.98 9.53 -11.41
N ARG A 80 -8.02 10.21 -10.91
CA ARG A 80 -9.21 10.50 -11.72
C ARG A 80 -8.78 11.40 -12.87
N ILE A 81 -9.09 10.96 -14.09
CA ILE A 81 -8.90 11.79 -15.29
C ILE A 81 -9.79 13.02 -15.09
N LYS A 82 -9.17 14.14 -14.75
CA LYS A 82 -9.87 15.42 -14.72
C LYS A 82 -10.16 15.75 -16.17
N ASN A 83 -11.42 15.57 -16.59
CA ASN A 83 -11.93 16.09 -17.87
C ASN A 83 -12.04 17.62 -17.81
N GLN A 84 -11.00 18.31 -17.31
CA GLN A 84 -10.86 19.73 -17.54
C GLN A 84 -10.34 19.87 -18.96
N LYS A 85 -11.23 20.24 -19.89
CA LYS A 85 -10.78 20.90 -21.11
C LYS A 85 -9.96 22.09 -20.64
N LEU A 86 -8.65 22.03 -20.83
CA LEU A 86 -7.78 23.19 -20.67
C LEU A 86 -8.36 24.25 -21.62
N GLN A 87 -9.03 25.26 -21.09
CA GLN A 87 -9.36 26.45 -21.86
C GLN A 87 -8.02 27.11 -22.18
N THR A 88 -7.46 26.75 -23.33
CA THR A 88 -6.44 27.58 -23.94
C THR A 88 -7.13 28.90 -24.29
N PRO A 89 -6.52 30.05 -24.00
CA PRO A 89 -7.12 31.32 -24.34
C PRO A 89 -7.34 31.34 -25.86
N PHE A 90 -8.60 31.31 -26.26
CA PHE A 90 -9.00 31.56 -27.63
C PHE A 90 -8.58 33.01 -27.89
N TRP A 91 -7.62 33.20 -28.79
CA TRP A 91 -7.20 34.51 -29.23
C TRP A 91 -8.43 35.25 -29.71
N VAL A 92 -8.80 36.32 -28.99
CA VAL A 92 -9.84 37.24 -29.41
C VAL A 92 -9.27 38.01 -30.60
N VAL A 93 -9.49 37.48 -31.80
CA VAL A 93 -9.46 38.28 -33.01
C VAL A 93 -10.83 38.93 -33.08
N ASN A 94 -10.87 40.22 -32.75
CA ASN A 94 -12.00 41.11 -32.98
C ASN A 94 -12.50 40.96 -34.42
N SER A 95 -13.80 40.70 -34.59
CA SER A 95 -14.62 41.32 -35.65
C SER A 95 -16.10 40.92 -35.54
N CYS A 96 -16.95 41.94 -35.54
CA CYS A 96 -18.34 41.99 -35.99
C CYS A 96 -19.42 41.15 -35.29
N LEU A 97 -20.21 41.88 -34.48
CA LEU A 97 -21.66 42.08 -34.65
C LEU A 97 -22.45 40.95 -35.34
N PHE A 98 -23.28 40.22 -34.58
CA PHE A 98 -24.72 40.18 -34.87
C PHE A 98 -25.53 39.68 -33.67
N ASN A 99 -26.54 40.46 -33.31
CA ASN A 99 -27.57 40.13 -32.33
C ASN A 99 -28.42 38.96 -32.83
N PHE A 100 -28.71 37.98 -31.97
CA PHE A 100 -29.96 37.26 -32.08
C PHE A 100 -30.53 36.96 -30.69
N SER A 101 -31.65 37.62 -30.43
CA SER A 101 -32.51 37.49 -29.26
C SER A 101 -33.40 36.26 -29.43
N PHE A 102 -33.55 35.41 -28.41
CA PHE A 102 -34.80 34.67 -28.23
C PHE A 102 -35.06 34.30 -26.76
N SER A 103 -36.30 34.58 -26.36
CA SER A 103 -36.92 34.39 -25.04
C SER A 103 -37.21 32.91 -24.72
N VAL A 104 -36.95 32.54 -23.44
CA VAL A 104 -37.70 31.72 -22.42
C VAL A 104 -38.79 30.71 -22.91
N PRO A 105 -39.13 29.58 -22.20
CA PRO A 105 -39.04 29.38 -20.75
C PRO A 105 -38.75 27.96 -20.20
N VAL A 106 -38.64 27.93 -18.87
CA VAL A 106 -38.45 26.80 -17.92
C VAL A 106 -39.63 25.81 -17.95
N PRO A 107 -39.41 24.53 -17.56
CA PRO A 107 -40.28 23.98 -16.53
C PRO A 107 -39.53 23.31 -15.36
N MET A 108 -40.10 23.56 -14.20
CA MET A 108 -39.84 23.05 -12.86
C MET A 108 -40.36 21.62 -12.75
N ILE A 109 -39.52 20.65 -12.33
CA ILE A 109 -39.99 19.43 -11.63
C ILE A 109 -39.02 19.12 -10.49
N SER A 110 -39.63 19.11 -9.30
CA SER A 110 -39.12 18.75 -7.98
C SER A 110 -38.76 17.27 -7.83
N PHE A 111 -38.29 16.94 -6.62
CA PHE A 111 -38.52 15.67 -5.91
C PHE A 111 -37.31 14.72 -5.85
N TYR A 112 -36.40 14.97 -4.90
CA TYR A 112 -36.33 14.17 -3.65
C TYR A 112 -35.26 14.76 -2.72
N ASP A 113 -35.71 15.32 -1.61
CA ASP A 113 -34.92 15.54 -0.40
C ASP A 113 -34.72 14.20 0.31
N VAL A 114 -33.48 13.78 0.54
CA VAL A 114 -33.12 12.82 1.57
C VAL A 114 -31.85 13.28 2.28
N TRP A 115 -32.08 14.01 3.37
CA TRP A 115 -31.32 13.94 4.61
C TRP A 115 -29.79 14.09 4.52
N ILE A 116 -29.32 15.33 4.44
CA ILE A 116 -28.09 15.73 5.13
C ILE A 116 -28.52 16.41 6.43
N MET A 117 -28.40 15.65 7.50
CA MET A 117 -28.55 16.07 8.87
C MET A 117 -27.44 17.08 9.17
N ASP A 118 -27.81 18.36 9.27
CA ASP A 118 -26.91 19.41 9.73
C ASP A 118 -26.49 19.08 11.16
N CYS A 119 -25.22 18.70 11.31
CA CYS A 119 -24.62 18.47 12.61
C CYS A 119 -24.34 19.84 13.21
N GLU A 120 -25.29 20.33 14.02
CA GLU A 120 -25.12 21.50 14.88
C GLU A 120 -23.88 21.31 15.75
N THR A 121 -22.78 21.94 15.33
CA THR A 121 -21.66 22.18 16.23
C THR A 121 -22.09 23.30 17.18
N ASN A 122 -22.58 22.89 18.35
CA ASN A 122 -22.64 23.77 19.52
C ASN A 122 -21.21 24.25 19.80
N THR A 123 -20.85 25.40 19.25
CA THR A 123 -19.73 26.22 19.69
C THR A 123 -20.15 26.85 21.01
N PRO A 124 -19.62 26.44 22.17
CA PRO A 124 -19.80 27.23 23.37
C PRO A 124 -19.09 28.57 23.15
N SER A 125 -19.89 29.63 23.07
CA SER A 125 -19.46 31.01 23.30
C SER A 125 -18.91 31.08 24.73
N SER A 126 -17.64 30.70 24.88
CA SER A 126 -16.89 30.94 26.10
C SER A 126 -16.22 32.29 25.93
N SER A 127 -16.80 33.29 26.57
CA SER A 127 -16.19 34.59 26.82
C SER A 127 -14.76 34.39 27.33
N VAL A 128 -13.77 34.63 26.47
CA VAL A 128 -12.37 34.68 26.86
C VAL A 128 -12.19 36.02 27.58
N GLN A 129 -12.17 35.98 28.91
CA GLN A 129 -11.54 37.06 29.65
C GLN A 129 -10.06 37.05 29.30
N GLU A 130 -9.58 38.15 28.72
CA GLU A 130 -8.16 38.39 28.51
C GLU A 130 -7.48 38.47 29.88
N GLU A 131 -6.88 37.35 30.32
CA GLU A 131 -5.90 37.39 31.40
C GLU A 131 -4.69 38.19 30.91
N SER A 132 -4.53 39.38 31.49
CA SER A 132 -3.40 40.28 31.35
C SER A 132 -2.14 39.66 31.97
N THR A 133 -1.63 38.58 31.39
CA THR A 133 -0.27 38.15 31.69
C THR A 133 0.65 39.21 31.10
N THR A 134 1.47 39.81 31.97
CA THR A 134 2.55 40.76 31.67
C THR A 134 3.46 40.22 30.56
N ALA A 135 3.04 40.39 29.31
CA ALA A 135 3.83 40.07 28.15
C ALA A 135 4.87 41.18 28.01
N ILE A 136 6.12 40.87 28.34
CA ILE A 136 7.26 41.76 28.13
C ILE A 136 7.19 42.24 26.67
N PRO A 137 7.10 43.56 26.42
CA PRO A 137 6.93 44.07 25.06
C PRO A 137 8.16 43.69 24.23
N GLN A 138 7.96 42.88 23.20
CA GLN A 138 9.05 42.55 22.27
C GLN A 138 9.26 43.71 21.30
N GLY A 139 10.51 44.16 21.17
CA GLY A 139 10.87 45.23 20.26
C GLY A 139 10.62 44.86 18.80
N LYS A 140 10.18 45.83 17.98
CA LYS A 140 10.07 45.67 16.53
C LYS A 140 11.47 45.51 15.93
N ALA A 141 11.68 44.50 15.10
CA ALA A 141 12.97 44.27 14.46
C ALA A 141 13.29 45.35 13.43
N LYS A 142 14.54 45.80 13.40
CA LYS A 142 15.01 46.91 12.56
C LYS A 142 14.83 46.69 11.05
N SER A 143 14.70 45.43 10.60
CA SER A 143 14.60 45.04 9.18
C SER A 143 13.17 44.75 8.69
N GLY A 144 12.14 44.91 9.55
CA GLY A 144 10.74 44.62 9.19
C GLY A 144 10.43 43.15 8.91
N LYS A 145 11.41 42.24 9.05
CA LYS A 145 11.25 40.82 8.76
C LYS A 145 10.82 40.07 10.03
N TRP A 146 9.61 39.51 10.00
CA TRP A 146 9.05 38.67 11.05
C TRP A 146 9.92 37.41 11.25
N TRP A 147 10.45 37.23 12.46
CA TRP A 147 11.05 35.97 12.94
C TRP A 147 9.94 35.00 13.34
N LYS A 148 10.22 33.69 13.28
CA LYS A 148 9.30 32.64 13.73
C LYS A 148 8.92 32.85 15.21
N PRO A 149 7.65 32.71 15.60
CA PRO A 149 7.27 32.80 17.02
C PRO A 149 7.91 31.66 17.81
N GLU A 150 8.17 31.88 19.09
CA GLU A 150 8.69 30.86 19.98
C GLU A 150 7.72 29.67 20.04
N VAL A 151 8.16 28.52 19.52
CA VAL A 151 7.36 27.29 19.53
C VAL A 151 7.37 26.74 20.96
N LYS A 152 6.30 26.98 21.71
CA LYS A 152 6.11 26.40 23.04
C LYS A 152 6.24 24.87 22.96
N ARG A 153 6.99 24.28 23.88
CA ARG A 153 7.11 22.82 23.99
C ARG A 153 5.72 22.22 24.25
N PHE A 154 5.38 21.12 23.59
CA PHE A 154 4.04 20.49 23.68
C PHE A 154 3.58 20.23 25.13
N THR A 155 4.53 20.01 26.05
CA THR A 155 4.29 19.82 27.47
C THR A 155 3.74 21.05 28.21
N SER A 156 4.00 22.27 27.74
CA SER A 156 3.44 23.50 28.35
C SER A 156 2.06 23.86 27.80
N VAL A 157 1.64 23.22 26.70
CA VAL A 157 0.29 23.38 26.12
C VAL A 157 -0.71 22.40 26.75
N ILE A 158 -0.25 21.20 27.17
CA ILE A 158 -1.10 20.23 27.86
C ILE A 158 -1.28 20.68 29.33
N ILE A 159 -2.42 21.29 29.62
CA ILE A 159 -2.86 21.56 30.99
C ILE A 159 -3.16 20.21 31.66
N LYS A 160 -2.28 19.77 32.58
CA LYS A 160 -2.50 18.58 33.41
C LYS A 160 -3.56 18.89 34.47
N SER A 161 -4.82 18.99 34.07
CA SER A 161 -5.90 19.03 35.05
C SER A 161 -5.98 17.67 35.74
N LYS A 162 -6.06 17.68 37.08
CA LYS A 162 -6.35 16.48 37.86
C LYS A 162 -7.81 16.13 37.56
N GLY A 163 -8.07 15.29 36.56
CA GLY A 163 -9.43 14.89 36.18
C GLY A 163 -10.24 14.39 37.38
N SER A 164 -11.53 14.70 37.41
CA SER A 164 -12.43 14.35 38.52
C SER A 164 -12.37 12.85 38.83
N LYS A 165 -12.15 12.51 40.10
CA LYS A 165 -12.12 11.11 40.55
C LYS A 165 -13.49 10.47 40.27
N LYS A 166 -13.51 9.36 39.53
CA LYS A 166 -14.74 8.58 39.31
C LYS A 166 -15.27 8.01 40.62
N SER A 167 -16.59 7.99 40.81
CA SER A 167 -17.24 7.30 41.92
C SER A 167 -16.96 5.79 41.87
N TRP A 168 -17.07 5.11 43.01
CA TRP A 168 -16.77 3.68 43.11
C TRP A 168 -17.67 2.82 42.20
N GLU A 169 -18.96 3.12 42.13
CA GLU A 169 -19.93 2.43 41.27
C GLU A 169 -19.52 2.48 39.80
N LYS A 170 -19.12 3.65 39.30
CA LYS A 170 -18.63 3.81 37.93
C LYS A 170 -17.40 2.94 37.67
N LYS A 171 -16.49 2.79 38.64
CA LYS A 171 -15.32 1.89 38.52
C LYS A 171 -15.74 0.42 38.49
N VAL A 172 -16.78 0.02 39.22
CA VAL A 172 -17.31 -1.35 39.18
C VAL A 172 -17.97 -1.62 37.83
N GLU A 173 -18.78 -0.69 37.33
CA GLU A 173 -19.42 -0.81 36.01
C GLU A 173 -18.39 -0.90 34.87
N GLU A 174 -17.35 -0.07 34.90
CA GLU A 174 -16.25 -0.11 33.93
C GLU A 174 -15.49 -1.45 33.97
N ARG A 175 -15.26 -2.01 35.17
CA ARG A 175 -14.66 -3.34 35.32
C ARG A 175 -15.54 -4.43 34.69
N LYS A 176 -16.85 -4.41 34.94
CA LYS A 176 -17.80 -5.36 34.34
C LYS A 176 -17.83 -5.23 32.81
N LYS A 177 -17.89 -4.00 32.28
CA LYS A 177 -17.84 -3.75 30.83
C LYS A 177 -16.55 -4.29 30.20
N LEU A 178 -15.42 -4.06 30.85
CA LEU A 178 -14.13 -4.57 30.40
C LEU A 178 -14.08 -6.10 30.40
N GLU A 179 -14.62 -6.74 31.43
CA GLU A 179 -14.69 -8.21 31.51
C GLU A 179 -15.55 -8.80 30.38
N ILE A 180 -16.73 -8.22 30.13
CA ILE A 180 -17.60 -8.62 29.01
C ILE A 180 -16.86 -8.45 27.68
N ALA A 181 -16.21 -7.31 27.46
CA ALA A 181 -15.45 -7.06 26.23
C ALA A 181 -14.31 -8.08 26.03
N LYS A 182 -13.58 -8.42 27.10
CA LYS A 182 -12.53 -9.45 27.06
C LYS A 182 -13.10 -10.83 26.73
N ARG A 183 -14.23 -11.20 27.34
CA ARG A 183 -14.90 -12.48 27.06
C ARG A 183 -15.33 -12.59 25.61
N LEU A 184 -15.95 -11.53 25.06
CA LEU A 184 -16.33 -11.47 23.65
C LEU A 184 -15.12 -11.56 22.72
N GLN A 185 -14.03 -10.85 23.06
CA GLN A 185 -12.79 -10.90 22.30
C GLN A 185 -12.21 -12.32 22.29
N GLN A 186 -12.23 -13.02 23.42
CA GLN A 186 -11.76 -14.39 23.52
C GLN A 186 -12.62 -15.34 22.67
N GLN A 187 -13.94 -15.24 22.77
CA GLN A 187 -14.87 -16.04 21.95
C GLN A 187 -14.61 -15.86 20.45
N MET A 188 -14.38 -14.63 19.98
CA MET A 188 -14.03 -14.39 18.58
C MET A 188 -12.70 -15.04 18.18
N ARG A 189 -11.68 -14.98 19.05
CA ARG A 189 -10.38 -15.63 18.79
C ARG A 189 -10.52 -17.15 18.71
N ASP A 190 -11.27 -17.73 19.63
CA ASP A 190 -11.51 -19.17 19.70
C ASP A 190 -12.27 -19.67 18.46
N GLN A 191 -13.30 -18.94 18.02
CA GLN A 191 -14.04 -19.25 16.78
C GLN A 191 -13.14 -19.21 15.54
N VAL A 192 -12.26 -18.21 15.44
CA VAL A 192 -11.32 -18.10 14.31
C VAL A 192 -10.28 -19.22 14.35
N ALA A 193 -9.77 -19.56 15.54
CA ALA A 193 -8.81 -20.64 15.72
C ALA A 193 -9.42 -22.00 15.34
N GLU A 194 -10.65 -22.26 15.79
CA GLU A 194 -11.37 -23.50 15.51
C GLU A 194 -11.67 -23.64 14.00
N LYS A 195 -12.17 -22.58 13.36
CA LYS A 195 -12.39 -22.58 11.90
C LYS A 195 -11.10 -22.87 11.12
N LYS A 196 -9.97 -22.33 11.57
CA LYS A 196 -8.66 -22.56 10.94
C LYS A 196 -8.16 -23.98 11.15
N ARG A 197 -8.41 -24.57 12.32
CA ARG A 197 -8.09 -25.96 12.63
C ARG A 197 -8.90 -26.91 11.74
N GLN A 198 -10.20 -26.72 11.66
CA GLN A 198 -11.08 -27.52 10.79
C GLN A 198 -10.68 -27.42 9.31
N GLU A 199 -10.33 -26.23 8.83
CA GLU A 199 -9.83 -26.07 7.46
C GLU A 199 -8.55 -26.86 7.21
N ARG A 200 -7.62 -26.86 8.18
CA ARG A 200 -6.39 -27.64 8.08
C ARG A 200 -6.68 -29.15 8.04
N GLU A 201 -7.53 -29.64 8.94
CA GLU A 201 -7.92 -31.06 8.99
C GLU A 201 -8.58 -31.49 7.67
N ARG A 202 -9.47 -30.66 7.10
CA ARG A 202 -10.07 -30.90 5.77
C ARG A 202 -9.03 -30.94 4.65
N GLN A 203 -8.05 -30.05 4.68
CA GLN A 203 -6.97 -30.02 3.67
C GLN A 203 -6.07 -31.25 3.78
N GLU A 204 -5.72 -31.66 4.99
CA GLU A 204 -4.92 -32.86 5.26
C GLU A 204 -5.66 -34.12 4.80
N GLU A 205 -6.96 -34.23 5.08
CA GLU A 205 -7.77 -35.35 4.60
C GLU A 205 -7.88 -35.37 3.07
N LYS A 206 -8.13 -34.21 2.45
CA LYS A 206 -8.17 -34.09 0.98
C LYS A 206 -6.84 -34.50 0.36
N LYS A 207 -5.72 -34.09 0.95
CA LYS A 207 -4.38 -34.46 0.53
C LYS A 207 -4.16 -35.97 0.66
N ARG A 208 -4.54 -36.58 1.79
CA ARG A 208 -4.46 -38.02 2.02
C ARG A 208 -5.26 -38.80 0.97
N ARG A 209 -6.52 -38.42 0.74
CA ARG A 209 -7.39 -39.03 -0.29
C ARG A 209 -6.79 -38.88 -1.69
N TYR A 210 -6.20 -37.72 -1.99
CA TYR A 210 -5.54 -37.49 -3.27
C TYR A 210 -4.31 -38.38 -3.45
N GLU A 211 -3.47 -38.54 -2.43
CA GLU A 211 -2.31 -39.44 -2.46
C GLU A 211 -2.71 -40.91 -2.62
N GLU A 212 -3.76 -41.36 -1.92
CA GLU A 212 -4.33 -42.70 -2.08
C GLU A 212 -4.89 -42.91 -3.50
N ASN A 213 -5.62 -41.93 -4.02
CA ASN A 213 -6.17 -41.99 -5.38
C ASN A 213 -5.05 -41.97 -6.43
N LEU A 214 -3.99 -41.17 -6.23
CA LEU A 214 -2.82 -41.18 -7.10
C LEU A 214 -2.15 -42.55 -7.13
N LYS A 215 -1.99 -43.22 -5.97
CA LYS A 215 -1.44 -44.58 -5.90
C LYS A 215 -2.34 -45.59 -6.61
N LYS A 216 -3.67 -45.50 -6.44
CA LYS A 216 -4.64 -46.39 -7.11
C LYS A 216 -4.76 -46.15 -8.62
N ASN A 217 -4.69 -44.89 -9.04
CA ASN A 217 -4.78 -44.48 -10.44
C ASN A 217 -3.46 -44.66 -11.20
N GLU A 218 -2.39 -45.09 -10.54
CA GLU A 218 -1.14 -45.38 -11.22
C GLU A 218 -1.30 -46.60 -12.12
N ILE A 219 -1.44 -46.34 -13.43
CA ILE A 219 -1.49 -47.39 -14.44
C ILE A 219 -0.06 -47.87 -14.71
N VAL A 220 0.28 -49.05 -14.21
CA VAL A 220 1.59 -49.68 -14.43
C VAL A 220 1.54 -50.54 -15.70
N GLN A 221 2.49 -50.33 -16.60
CA GLN A 221 2.70 -51.21 -17.75
C GLN A 221 3.75 -52.27 -17.43
N VAL A 222 3.35 -53.54 -17.42
CA VAL A 222 4.28 -54.66 -17.22
C VAL A 222 5.13 -54.85 -18.47
N ILE A 223 6.44 -54.62 -18.36
CA ILE A 223 7.39 -54.84 -19.46
C ILE A 223 7.88 -56.28 -19.40
N LYS A 224 7.31 -57.16 -20.23
CA LYS A 224 7.66 -58.59 -20.26
C LYS A 224 8.98 -58.90 -20.99
N ASN A 225 9.38 -58.08 -21.97
CA ASN A 225 10.56 -58.33 -22.80
C ASN A 225 11.74 -57.42 -22.38
N THR A 226 12.84 -58.02 -21.96
CA THR A 226 14.06 -57.34 -21.49
C THR A 226 14.87 -56.70 -22.62
N GLU A 227 14.82 -57.23 -23.84
CA GLU A 227 15.47 -56.64 -25.02
C GLU A 227 14.88 -55.27 -25.37
N LYS A 228 13.61 -55.02 -25.01
CA LYS A 228 12.98 -53.70 -25.16
C LYS A 228 13.70 -52.62 -24.35
N LEU A 229 14.11 -52.93 -23.12
CA LEU A 229 14.85 -52.00 -22.27
C LEU A 229 16.26 -51.73 -22.81
N ARG A 230 16.91 -52.76 -23.36
CA ARG A 230 18.26 -52.65 -23.95
C ARG A 230 18.28 -51.80 -25.21
N ARG A 231 17.22 -51.82 -26.01
CA ARG A 231 17.08 -51.03 -27.25
C ARG A 231 16.63 -49.59 -27.03
N MET A 232 16.11 -49.24 -25.84
CA MET A 232 15.64 -47.90 -25.53
C MET A 232 16.78 -46.89 -25.36
N LYS A 233 16.52 -45.62 -25.69
CA LYS A 233 17.48 -44.54 -25.48
C LYS A 233 17.68 -44.27 -23.98
N LYS A 234 18.91 -43.96 -23.58
CA LYS A 234 19.29 -43.65 -22.19
C LYS A 234 18.44 -42.55 -21.53
N LYS A 235 17.90 -41.61 -22.31
CA LYS A 235 17.01 -40.55 -21.80
C LYS A 235 15.63 -41.07 -21.37
N ASP A 236 15.12 -42.10 -22.04
CA ASP A 236 13.79 -42.65 -21.79
C ASP A 236 13.87 -43.63 -20.60
N LEU A 237 14.99 -44.33 -20.44
CA LEU A 237 15.28 -45.14 -19.25
C LEU A 237 15.29 -44.33 -17.95
N ARG A 238 15.72 -43.04 -17.98
CA ARG A 238 15.68 -42.15 -16.80
C ARG A 238 14.26 -41.78 -16.36
N LYS A 239 13.26 -41.95 -17.23
CA LYS A 239 11.85 -41.64 -16.92
C LYS A 239 11.10 -42.84 -16.35
N LEU A 240 11.63 -44.04 -16.51
CA LEU A 240 11.01 -45.26 -15.99
C LEU A 240 11.20 -45.30 -14.48
N VAL A 241 10.12 -45.53 -13.74
CA VAL A 241 10.14 -45.78 -12.30
C VAL A 241 9.67 -47.22 -12.08
N LYS A 242 10.46 -48.00 -11.35
CA LYS A 242 10.05 -49.36 -10.97
C LYS A 242 8.94 -49.27 -9.92
N ARG A 243 7.85 -50.00 -10.15
CA ARG A 243 6.75 -50.19 -9.20
C ARG A 243 6.55 -51.68 -9.00
N ASP A 244 6.23 -52.07 -7.78
CA ASP A 244 5.92 -53.45 -7.47
C ASP A 244 4.48 -53.74 -7.89
N THR A 245 4.30 -54.74 -8.74
CA THR A 245 2.99 -55.33 -9.04
C THR A 245 2.87 -56.57 -8.17
N ASN A 246 1.99 -56.53 -7.16
CA ASN A 246 1.62 -57.72 -6.38
C ASN A 246 1.01 -58.80 -7.29
#